data_AF-A0A538DI98-F1
#
_entry.id   AF-A0A538DI98-F1
#
_cell.length_a   1.000
_cell.length_b   1.000
_cell.length_c   1.000
_cell.angle_alpha   90.00
_cell.angle_beta   90.00
_cell.angle_gamma   90.00
#
_symmetry.space_group_name_H-M   'P 1'
#
loop_
_entity.id
_entity.type
_entity.pdbx_description
1 polymer ?
#
loop_
_entity_poly.entity_id
_entity_poly.type
_entity_poly.pdbx_seq_one_letter_code
_entity_poly.pdbx_strand_id
1 'polypeptide(L)'
;MAAHAEAHHGPPIAHQSSRVDAPTLGMLLFIASEIMLFGSFFTIYFFARVVAGPDQWPPPPFHLPVFVAGINTAILLTSSFTMHWALQAIKRGNRAGMQAGLVLTLALGLTFLLTQIREYSRVGFSPQDGAFGSTFYGLTGLHGAHVFVGLTILTFATIRAFRGHFTAAEHRGVEISGIYWHFVDVMWIVVYTTVYIL
;
A
#
# COMPACT_ATOMS: atom_id res chain seq x y z
N MET A 1 -6.69 37.53 -58.22
CA MET A 1 -5.83 36.57 -57.51
C MET A 1 -6.31 36.52 -56.07
N ALA A 2 -7.14 35.53 -55.72
CA ALA A 2 -7.59 35.33 -54.34
C ALA A 2 -6.55 34.44 -53.64
N ALA A 3 -5.98 34.94 -52.54
CA ALA A 3 -5.01 34.21 -51.74
C ALA A 3 -5.72 33.05 -51.03
N HIS A 4 -5.29 31.82 -51.32
CA HIS A 4 -5.66 30.63 -50.55
C HIS A 4 -5.06 30.76 -49.15
N ALA A 5 -5.92 30.92 -48.14
CA ALA A 5 -5.53 30.75 -46.74
C ALA A 5 -5.33 29.26 -46.48
N GLU A 6 -4.08 28.82 -46.32
CA GLU A 6 -3.76 27.49 -45.81
C GLU A 6 -4.26 27.35 -44.38
N ALA A 7 -5.26 26.49 -44.18
CA ALA A 7 -5.67 26.06 -42.86
C ALA A 7 -4.55 25.20 -42.27
N HIS A 8 -3.76 25.77 -41.37
CA HIS A 8 -2.80 25.03 -40.56
C HIS A 8 -3.55 24.06 -39.62
N HIS A 9 -3.78 22.84 -40.10
CA HIS A 9 -4.17 21.74 -39.23
C HIS A 9 -2.97 21.39 -38.36
N GLY A 10 -3.05 21.75 -37.08
CA GLY A 10 -2.11 21.25 -36.07
C GLY A 10 -2.10 19.71 -36.05
N PRO A 11 -1.05 19.08 -35.48
CA PRO A 11 -0.96 17.63 -35.43
C PRO A 11 -2.24 17.05 -34.83
N PRO A 12 -2.77 15.94 -35.38
CA PRO A 12 -4.00 15.33 -34.91
C PRO A 12 -3.92 15.08 -33.41
N ILE A 13 -4.98 15.43 -32.70
CA ILE A 13 -5.14 15.16 -31.26
C ILE A 13 -4.87 13.67 -31.04
N ALA A 14 -3.86 13.36 -30.22
CA ALA A 14 -3.47 11.98 -29.95
C ALA A 14 -4.69 11.19 -29.47
N HIS A 15 -5.11 10.20 -30.27
CA HIS A 15 -6.21 9.32 -29.92
C HIS A 15 -5.84 8.58 -28.62
N GLN A 16 -6.56 8.85 -27.53
CA GLN A 16 -6.52 8.02 -26.33
C GLN A 16 -7.11 6.65 -26.69
N SER A 17 -6.26 5.71 -27.10
CA SER A 17 -6.70 4.35 -27.48
C SER A 17 -7.01 3.47 -26.28
N SER A 18 -6.53 3.85 -25.10
CA SER A 18 -6.77 3.16 -23.83
C SER A 18 -7.96 3.78 -23.09
N ARG A 19 -8.90 2.94 -22.65
CA ARG A 19 -9.98 3.35 -21.72
C ARG A 19 -9.44 3.75 -20.33
N VAL A 20 -8.19 3.43 -20.03
CA VAL A 20 -7.50 3.68 -18.76
C VAL A 20 -6.40 4.72 -18.98
N ASP A 21 -6.30 5.73 -18.10
CA ASP A 21 -5.24 6.72 -18.20
C ASP A 21 -3.85 6.12 -17.93
N ALA A 22 -2.82 6.70 -18.55
CA ALA A 22 -1.46 6.17 -18.45
C ALA A 22 -0.92 6.10 -17.00
N PRO A 23 -1.14 7.11 -16.13
CA PRO A 23 -0.77 7.01 -14.71
C PRO A 23 -1.43 5.85 -13.96
N THR A 24 -2.73 5.65 -14.13
CA THR A 24 -3.45 4.52 -13.52
C THR A 24 -2.96 3.18 -14.06
N LEU A 25 -2.76 3.06 -15.38
CA LEU A 25 -2.19 1.85 -15.98
C LEU A 25 -0.78 1.56 -15.42
N GLY A 26 0.06 2.58 -15.29
CA GLY A 26 1.39 2.45 -14.68
C GLY A 26 1.33 1.94 -13.24
N MET A 27 0.41 2.48 -12.43
CA MET A 27 0.20 2.02 -11.06
C MET A 27 -0.30 0.57 -11.00
N LEU A 28 -1.22 0.18 -11.89
CA LEU A 28 -1.73 -1.19 -11.95
C LEU A 28 -0.64 -2.20 -12.35
N LEU A 29 0.18 -1.87 -13.34
CA LEU A 29 1.31 -2.72 -13.75
C LEU A 29 2.35 -2.85 -12.64
N PHE A 30 2.65 -1.76 -11.94
CA PHE A 30 3.51 -1.77 -10.76
C PHE A 30 2.95 -2.66 -9.65
N ILE A 31 1.65 -2.55 -9.34
CA ILE A 31 1.00 -3.43 -8.36
C ILE A 31 1.07 -4.89 -8.79
N ALA A 32 0.86 -5.18 -10.08
CA ALA A 32 0.96 -6.55 -10.59
C ALA A 32 2.37 -7.13 -10.38
N SER A 33 3.44 -6.34 -10.59
CA SER A 33 4.80 -6.81 -10.29
C SER A 33 5.04 -7.02 -8.79
N GLU A 34 4.48 -6.16 -7.92
CA GLU A 34 4.60 -6.34 -6.47
C GLU A 34 3.85 -7.59 -5.99
N ILE A 35 2.68 -7.90 -6.55
CA ILE A 35 1.96 -9.15 -6.25
C ILE A 35 2.82 -10.37 -6.59
N MET A 36 3.53 -10.34 -7.73
CA MET A 36 4.45 -11.42 -8.09
C MET A 36 5.63 -11.52 -7.12
N LEU A 37 6.18 -10.37 -6.70
CA LEU A 37 7.25 -10.32 -5.70
C LEU A 37 6.79 -10.96 -4.38
N PHE A 38 5.66 -10.51 -3.81
CA PHE A 38 5.10 -11.11 -2.60
C PHE A 38 4.76 -12.59 -2.79
N GLY A 39 4.23 -12.97 -3.95
CA GLY A 39 3.90 -14.34 -4.30
C GLY A 39 5.10 -15.29 -4.19
N SER A 40 6.30 -14.82 -4.57
CA SER A 40 7.53 -15.61 -4.41
C SER A 40 7.87 -15.86 -2.93
N PHE A 41 7.75 -14.85 -2.06
CA PHE A 41 8.01 -14.98 -0.63
C PHE A 41 6.97 -15.88 0.06
N PHE A 42 5.69 -15.77 -0.31
CA PHE A 42 4.66 -16.67 0.19
C PHE A 42 4.92 -18.11 -0.23
N THR A 43 5.37 -18.34 -1.46
CA THR A 43 5.73 -19.68 -1.95
C THR A 43 6.84 -20.30 -1.08
N ILE A 44 7.87 -19.51 -0.75
CA ILE A 44 8.96 -19.96 0.13
C ILE A 44 8.44 -20.26 1.54
N TYR A 45 7.58 -19.40 2.09
CA TYR A 45 6.97 -19.62 3.41
C TYR A 45 6.15 -20.92 3.47
N PHE A 46 5.26 -21.14 2.51
CA PHE A 46 4.45 -22.36 2.46
C PHE A 46 5.30 -23.61 2.22
N PHE A 47 6.33 -23.52 1.37
CA PHE A 47 7.27 -24.61 1.16
C PHE A 47 8.01 -24.98 2.46
N ALA A 48 8.54 -23.98 3.17
CA ALA A 48 9.23 -24.19 4.45
C ALA A 48 8.31 -24.84 5.49
N ARG A 49 7.05 -24.39 5.56
CA ARG A 49 6.03 -24.97 6.45
C ARG A 49 5.72 -26.42 6.12
N VAL A 50 5.55 -26.76 4.84
CA VAL A 50 5.25 -28.14 4.41
C VAL A 50 6.43 -29.07 4.72
N VAL A 51 7.67 -28.61 4.51
CA VAL A 51 8.89 -29.39 4.80
C VAL A 51 9.10 -29.58 6.31
N ALA A 52 8.80 -28.58 7.13
CA ALA A 52 8.90 -28.68 8.59
C ALA A 52 7.85 -29.60 9.23
N GLY A 53 6.69 -29.77 8.58
CA GLY A 53 5.56 -30.55 9.05
C GLY A 53 4.46 -29.69 9.68
N PRO A 54 3.16 -30.01 9.47
CA PRO A 54 2.04 -29.15 9.83
C PRO A 54 1.87 -28.86 11.33
N ASP A 55 2.35 -29.75 12.22
CA ASP A 55 2.17 -29.62 13.67
C ASP A 55 3.32 -28.86 14.37
N GLN A 56 4.36 -28.46 13.63
CA GLN A 56 5.58 -27.84 14.19
C GLN A 56 5.81 -26.41 13.70
N TRP A 57 4.77 -25.75 13.15
CA TRP A 57 4.87 -24.41 12.59
C TRP A 57 3.86 -23.45 13.25
N PRO A 58 4.32 -22.38 13.93
CA PRO A 58 5.71 -21.99 14.15
C PRO A 58 6.46 -22.92 15.14
N PRO A 59 7.77 -23.19 14.96
CA PRO A 59 8.53 -24.03 15.89
C PRO A 59 8.54 -23.45 17.32
N PRO A 60 8.47 -24.25 18.38
CA PRO A 60 8.81 -23.77 19.72
C PRO A 60 10.26 -23.24 19.73
N PRO A 61 10.56 -22.09 20.36
CA PRO A 61 9.77 -21.27 21.28
C PRO A 61 9.15 -20.00 20.64
N PHE A 62 8.88 -19.95 19.34
CA PHE A 62 8.38 -18.72 18.70
C PHE A 62 6.94 -18.40 19.14
N HIS A 63 6.79 -17.37 19.97
CA HIS A 63 5.48 -16.86 20.40
C HIS A 63 5.16 -15.56 19.67
N LEU A 64 4.28 -15.63 18.68
CA LEU A 64 3.80 -14.45 17.96
C LEU A 64 2.73 -13.71 18.77
N PRO A 65 2.81 -12.38 18.92
CA PRO A 65 1.82 -11.60 19.65
C PRO A 65 0.59 -11.33 18.77
N VAL A 66 -0.20 -12.38 18.48
CA VAL A 66 -1.37 -12.34 17.58
C VAL A 66 -2.36 -11.23 17.93
N PHE A 67 -2.56 -10.96 19.22
CA PHE A 67 -3.46 -9.88 19.66
C PHE A 67 -2.96 -8.48 19.27
N VAL A 68 -1.66 -8.23 19.46
CA VAL A 68 -1.05 -6.93 19.11
C VAL A 68 -1.06 -6.75 17.58
N ALA A 69 -0.69 -7.79 16.85
CA ALA A 69 -0.76 -7.81 15.39
C ALA A 69 -2.21 -7.63 14.89
N GLY A 70 -3.20 -8.20 15.58
CA GLY A 70 -4.63 -8.02 15.26
C GLY A 70 -5.11 -6.58 15.46
N ILE A 71 -4.72 -5.92 16.55
CA ILE A 71 -4.97 -4.48 16.74
C ILE A 71 -4.29 -3.67 15.64
N ASN A 72 -3.05 -4.02 15.29
CA ASN A 72 -2.30 -3.32 14.26
C ASN A 72 -3.00 -3.42 12.89
N THR A 73 -3.51 -4.61 12.56
CA THR A 73 -4.33 -4.84 11.37
C THR A 73 -5.61 -4.01 11.38
N ALA A 74 -6.32 -3.92 12.52
CA ALA A 74 -7.52 -3.09 12.63
C ALA A 74 -7.23 -1.59 12.42
N ILE A 75 -6.10 -1.09 12.92
CA ILE A 75 -5.62 0.28 12.69
C ILE A 75 -5.39 0.51 11.18
N LEU A 76 -4.71 -0.43 10.53
CA LEU A 76 -4.40 -0.33 9.11
C LEU A 76 -5.67 -0.35 8.25
N LEU A 77 -6.62 -1.25 8.53
CA LEU A 77 -7.93 -1.29 7.85
C LEU A 77 -8.73 0.01 8.03
N THR A 78 -8.68 0.58 9.23
CA THR A 78 -9.30 1.88 9.50
C THR A 78 -8.65 2.99 8.69
N SER A 79 -7.33 2.93 8.48
CA SER A 79 -6.59 3.88 7.64
C SER A 79 -7.04 3.83 6.17
N SER A 80 -7.34 2.63 5.65
CA SER A 80 -7.95 2.46 4.33
C SER A 80 -9.27 3.21 4.21
N PHE A 81 -10.12 3.08 5.23
CA PHE A 81 -11.41 3.76 5.24
C PHE A 81 -11.24 5.29 5.26
N THR A 82 -10.30 5.82 6.03
CA THR A 82 -10.01 7.26 6.05
C THR A 82 -9.44 7.76 4.73
N MET A 83 -8.63 6.94 4.04
CA MET A 83 -8.12 7.27 2.70
C MET A 83 -9.23 7.32 1.66
N HIS A 84 -10.14 6.34 1.70
CA HIS A 84 -11.31 6.34 0.84
C HIS A 84 -12.20 7.57 1.11
N TRP A 85 -12.41 7.91 2.39
CA TRP A 85 -13.15 9.11 2.76
C TRP A 85 -12.48 10.38 2.22
N ALA A 86 -11.16 10.49 2.28
CA ALA A 86 -10.43 11.63 1.73
C ALA A 86 -10.66 11.79 0.22
N LEU A 87 -10.63 10.68 -0.53
CA LEU A 87 -10.89 10.66 -1.96
C LEU A 87 -12.35 11.06 -2.29
N GLN A 88 -13.32 10.56 -1.54
CA GLN A 88 -14.72 10.95 -1.73
C GLN A 88 -14.97 12.42 -1.37
N ALA A 89 -14.30 12.94 -0.34
CA ALA A 89 -14.41 14.33 0.08
C ALA A 89 -13.94 15.28 -1.03
N ILE A 90 -12.79 15.01 -1.66
CA ILE A 90 -12.31 15.86 -2.76
C ILE A 90 -13.17 15.76 -4.02
N LYS A 91 -13.71 14.57 -4.33
CA LYS A 91 -14.68 14.37 -5.43
C LYS A 91 -15.95 15.21 -5.24
N ARG A 92 -16.35 15.45 -3.98
CA ARG A 92 -17.47 16.34 -3.62
C ARG A 92 -17.07 17.83 -3.47
N GLY A 93 -15.81 18.17 -3.76
CA GLY A 93 -15.28 19.53 -3.58
C GLY A 93 -14.97 19.92 -2.12
N ASN A 94 -15.14 19.02 -1.16
CA ASN A 94 -14.81 19.26 0.24
C ASN A 94 -13.31 19.07 0.51
N ARG A 95 -12.56 20.18 0.39
CA ARG A 95 -11.11 20.19 0.64
C ARG A 95 -10.73 19.91 2.09
N ALA A 96 -11.49 20.42 3.05
CA ALA A 96 -11.22 20.21 4.48
C ALA A 96 -11.37 18.73 4.86
N GLY A 97 -12.40 18.06 4.33
CA GLY A 97 -12.60 16.61 4.52
C GLY A 97 -11.47 15.79 3.89
N MET A 98 -10.98 16.17 2.71
CA MET A 98 -9.81 15.53 2.09
C MET A 98 -8.56 15.67 2.97
N GLN A 99 -8.26 16.88 3.44
CA GLN A 99 -7.10 17.14 4.30
C GLN A 99 -7.18 16.35 5.61
N ALA A 100 -8.35 16.35 6.27
CA ALA A 100 -8.57 15.57 7.49
C ALA A 100 -8.38 14.07 7.27
N GLY A 101 -8.98 13.51 6.21
CA GLY A 101 -8.84 12.09 5.87
C GLY A 101 -7.40 11.68 5.55
N LEU A 102 -6.66 12.51 4.80
CA LEU A 102 -5.24 12.27 4.50
C LEU A 102 -4.36 12.29 5.76
N VAL A 103 -4.56 13.28 6.63
CA VAL A 103 -3.80 13.39 7.90
C VAL A 103 -4.12 12.20 8.82
N LEU A 104 -5.39 11.80 8.93
CA LEU A 104 -5.78 10.62 9.71
C LEU A 104 -5.16 9.33 9.15
N THR A 105 -5.18 9.16 7.83
CA THR A 105 -4.56 8.00 7.16
C THR A 105 -3.06 7.96 7.47
N LEU A 106 -2.37 9.09 7.35
CA LEU A 106 -0.94 9.20 7.65
C LEU A 106 -0.63 8.86 9.12
N ALA A 107 -1.42 9.38 10.06
CA ALA A 107 -1.24 9.13 11.48
C ALA A 107 -1.47 7.65 11.85
N LEU A 108 -2.50 7.02 11.27
CA LEU A 108 -2.79 5.60 11.50
C LEU A 108 -1.70 4.71 10.88
N GLY A 109 -1.25 5.01 9.66
CA GLY A 109 -0.16 4.27 9.01
C GLY A 109 1.18 4.42 9.76
N LEU A 110 1.48 5.61 10.31
CA LEU A 110 2.66 5.81 11.15
C LEU A 110 2.56 5.00 12.45
N THR A 111 1.38 5.00 13.08
CA THR A 111 1.10 4.20 14.27
C THR A 111 1.32 2.71 13.98
N PHE A 112 0.91 2.25 12.81
CA PHE A 112 1.13 0.88 12.36
C PHE A 112 2.62 0.55 12.27
N LEU A 113 3.39 1.38 11.58
CA LEU A 113 4.82 1.14 11.37
C LEU A 113 5.60 1.16 12.69
N LEU A 114 5.28 2.09 13.60
CA LEU A 114 5.90 2.16 14.93
C LEU A 114 5.58 0.94 15.78
N THR A 115 4.34 0.44 15.71
CA THR A 115 3.93 -0.77 16.41
C THR A 115 4.69 -1.98 15.87
N GLN A 116 4.85 -2.09 14.55
CA GLN A 116 5.62 -3.17 13.91
C GLN A 116 7.09 -3.17 14.31
N ILE A 117 7.73 -1.99 14.38
CA ILE A 117 9.12 -1.86 14.83
C ILE A 117 9.26 -2.29 16.29
N ARG A 118 8.31 -1.90 17.15
CA ARG A 118 8.28 -2.35 18.55
C ARG A 118 8.09 -3.84 18.66
N GLU A 119 7.26 -4.44 17.82
CA GLU A 119 7.09 -5.89 17.77
C GLU A 119 8.42 -6.57 17.46
N TYR A 120 9.14 -6.13 16.41
CA TYR A 120 10.45 -6.70 16.06
C TYR A 120 11.46 -6.66 17.21
N SER A 121 11.41 -5.63 18.07
CA SER A 121 12.28 -5.56 19.25
C SER A 121 11.92 -6.55 20.38
N ARG A 122 10.73 -7.17 20.32
CA ARG A 122 10.18 -8.03 21.38
C ARG A 122 10.07 -9.50 21.00
N VAL A 123 10.04 -9.85 19.71
CA VAL A 123 9.84 -11.24 19.26
C VAL A 123 10.99 -12.18 19.65
N GLY A 124 12.17 -11.65 19.98
CA GLY A 124 13.25 -12.43 20.60
C GLY A 124 13.97 -13.42 19.67
N PHE A 125 13.70 -13.35 18.37
CA PHE A 125 14.38 -14.14 17.34
C PHE A 125 14.91 -13.24 16.21
N SER A 126 15.83 -13.77 15.40
CA SER A 126 16.57 -13.08 14.34
C SER A 126 16.18 -13.62 12.96
N PRO A 127 16.39 -12.85 11.87
CA PRO A 127 16.30 -13.38 10.50
C PRO A 127 17.22 -14.57 10.23
N GLN A 128 18.23 -14.80 11.08
CA GLN A 128 19.18 -15.91 10.97
C GLN A 128 18.69 -17.19 11.67
N ASP A 129 17.58 -17.12 12.42
CA ASP A 129 17.07 -18.23 13.23
C ASP A 129 16.20 -19.19 12.40
N GLY A 130 16.83 -19.78 11.39
CA GLY A 130 16.24 -20.81 10.54
C GLY A 130 15.24 -20.30 9.50
N ALA A 131 14.51 -21.24 8.90
CA ALA A 131 13.58 -20.96 7.81
C ALA A 131 12.39 -20.10 8.27
N PHE A 132 11.92 -20.26 9.51
CA PHE A 132 10.82 -19.45 10.05
C PHE A 132 11.24 -17.98 10.23
N GLY A 133 12.34 -17.72 10.94
CA GLY A 133 12.82 -16.35 11.18
C GLY A 133 13.09 -15.60 9.87
N SER A 134 13.80 -16.23 8.95
CA SER A 134 14.11 -15.63 7.63
C SER A 134 12.86 -15.31 6.80
N THR A 135 11.89 -16.23 6.71
CA THR A 135 10.65 -16.00 5.96
C THR A 135 9.72 -15.01 6.65
N PHE A 136 9.63 -15.04 7.98
CA PHE A 136 8.88 -14.07 8.79
C PHE A 136 9.38 -12.65 8.54
N TYR A 137 10.68 -12.40 8.77
CA TYR A 137 11.28 -11.07 8.57
C TYR A 137 11.31 -10.66 7.09
N GLY A 138 11.44 -11.62 6.17
CA GLY A 138 11.34 -11.37 4.73
C GLY A 138 9.96 -10.83 4.34
N LEU A 139 8.88 -11.53 4.70
CA LEU A 139 7.51 -11.13 4.36
C LEU A 139 7.08 -9.85 5.08
N THR A 140 7.23 -9.81 6.40
CA THR A 140 6.80 -8.68 7.23
C THR A 140 7.68 -7.45 7.02
N GLY A 141 8.99 -7.65 6.79
CA GLY A 141 9.93 -6.58 6.47
C GLY A 141 9.70 -5.98 5.09
N LEU A 142 9.48 -6.81 4.05
CA LEU A 142 9.11 -6.34 2.72
C LEU A 142 7.82 -5.51 2.76
N HIS A 143 6.82 -5.99 3.48
CA HIS A 143 5.59 -5.23 3.70
C HIS A 143 5.83 -3.93 4.45
N GLY A 144 6.61 -3.94 5.54
CA GLY A 144 6.96 -2.73 6.29
C GLY A 144 7.68 -1.69 5.43
N ALA A 145 8.55 -2.11 4.51
CA ALA A 145 9.19 -1.23 3.54
C ALA A 145 8.17 -0.60 2.58
N HIS A 146 7.19 -1.37 2.11
CA HIS A 146 6.08 -0.86 1.29
C HIS A 146 5.22 0.14 2.03
N VAL A 147 4.87 -0.11 3.30
CA VAL A 147 4.14 0.85 4.14
C VAL A 147 4.93 2.14 4.27
N PHE A 148 6.25 2.07 4.50
CA PHE A 148 7.10 3.26 4.58
C PHE A 148 7.12 4.07 3.27
N VAL A 149 7.22 3.40 2.12
CA VAL A 149 7.11 4.06 0.80
C VAL A 149 5.72 4.69 0.64
N GLY A 150 4.66 3.98 1.01
CA GLY A 150 3.29 4.48 1.01
C GLY A 150 3.10 5.72 1.88
N LEU A 151 3.68 5.73 3.09
CA LEU A 151 3.66 6.88 4.01
C LEU A 151 4.40 8.07 3.42
N THR A 152 5.50 7.82 2.71
CA THR A 152 6.23 8.87 2.00
C THR A 152 5.36 9.49 0.90
N ILE A 153 4.71 8.66 0.07
CA ILE A 153 3.78 9.12 -0.96
C ILE A 153 2.60 9.90 -0.34
N LEU A 154 1.99 9.37 0.72
CA LEU A 154 0.90 10.04 1.44
C LEU A 154 1.33 11.36 2.07
N THR A 155 2.58 11.46 2.57
CA THR A 155 3.13 12.71 3.10
C THR A 155 3.18 13.77 2.00
N PHE A 156 3.73 13.42 0.82
CA PHE A 156 3.75 14.34 -0.32
C PHE A 156 2.34 14.70 -0.81
N ALA A 157 1.42 13.75 -0.88
CA ALA A 157 0.02 14.00 -1.20
C ALA A 157 -0.62 14.95 -0.17
N THR A 158 -0.36 14.76 1.12
CA THR A 158 -0.87 15.61 2.20
C THR A 158 -0.33 17.03 2.09
N ILE A 159 0.99 17.21 1.94
CA ILE A 159 1.62 18.53 1.74
C ILE A 159 1.00 19.23 0.53
N ARG A 160 0.87 18.51 -0.58
CA ARG A 160 0.27 19.01 -1.82
C ARG A 160 -1.21 19.38 -1.65
N ALA A 161 -1.94 18.65 -0.81
CA ALA A 161 -3.34 18.95 -0.45
C ALA A 161 -3.47 20.25 0.36
N PHE A 162 -2.54 20.51 1.30
CA PHE A 162 -2.50 21.78 2.03
C PHE A 162 -2.09 22.97 1.15
N ARG A 163 -1.24 22.74 0.14
CA ARG A 163 -0.90 23.74 -0.88
C ARG A 163 -2.00 24.01 -1.92
N GLY A 164 -3.12 23.28 -1.85
CA GLY A 164 -4.29 23.51 -2.71
C GLY A 164 -4.15 22.98 -4.14
N HIS A 165 -3.19 22.10 -4.44
CA HIS A 165 -2.98 21.54 -5.79
C HIS A 165 -3.97 20.40 -6.15
N PHE A 166 -5.07 20.26 -5.41
CA PHE A 166 -6.11 19.28 -5.68
C PHE A 166 -7.47 19.96 -5.75
N THR A 167 -8.23 19.58 -6.77
CA THR A 167 -9.60 20.05 -7.01
C THR A 167 -10.50 18.86 -7.33
N ALA A 168 -11.81 19.08 -7.35
CA ALA A 168 -12.76 18.02 -7.73
C ALA A 168 -12.51 17.51 -9.17
N ALA A 169 -11.96 18.34 -10.07
CA ALA A 169 -11.58 17.93 -11.41
C ALA A 169 -10.18 17.31 -11.48
N GLU A 170 -9.25 17.74 -10.61
CA GLU A 170 -7.84 17.36 -10.63
C GLU A 170 -7.40 16.73 -9.30
N HIS A 171 -7.95 15.56 -8.97
CA HIS A 171 -7.64 14.81 -7.74
C HIS A 171 -6.89 13.50 -7.99
N ARG A 172 -6.41 13.26 -9.22
CA ARG A 172 -5.76 12.00 -9.61
C ARG A 172 -4.56 11.63 -8.74
N GLY A 173 -3.79 12.62 -8.26
CA GLY A 173 -2.67 12.34 -7.36
C GLY A 173 -3.12 11.73 -6.02
N VAL A 174 -4.31 12.08 -5.52
CA VAL A 174 -4.92 11.47 -4.33
C VAL A 174 -5.43 10.07 -4.66
N GLU A 175 -6.04 9.89 -5.83
CA GLU A 175 -6.57 8.60 -6.29
C GLU A 175 -5.48 7.54 -6.48
N ILE A 176 -4.39 7.88 -7.19
CA ILE A 176 -3.25 6.98 -7.42
C ILE A 176 -2.57 6.61 -6.10
N SER A 177 -2.37 7.60 -5.20
CA SER A 177 -1.83 7.34 -3.86
C SER A 177 -2.75 6.42 -3.05
N GLY A 178 -4.06 6.59 -3.18
CA GLY A 178 -5.06 5.74 -2.53
C GLY A 178 -5.03 4.31 -3.06
N ILE A 179 -4.90 4.11 -4.37
CA ILE A 179 -4.78 2.78 -4.97
C ILE A 179 -3.56 2.03 -4.40
N TYR A 180 -2.41 2.70 -4.32
CA TYR A 180 -1.20 2.11 -3.71
C TYR A 180 -1.44 1.77 -2.23
N TRP A 181 -2.03 2.69 -1.46
CA TRP A 181 -2.27 2.48 -0.03
C TRP A 181 -3.22 1.30 0.23
N HIS A 182 -4.33 1.22 -0.51
CA HIS A 182 -5.26 0.09 -0.44
C HIS A 182 -4.61 -1.24 -0.81
N PHE A 183 -3.72 -1.25 -1.81
CA PHE A 183 -2.96 -2.45 -2.17
C PHE A 183 -2.09 -2.92 -1.00
N VAL A 184 -1.33 -2.01 -0.39
CA VAL A 184 -0.49 -2.33 0.77
C VAL A 184 -1.36 -2.89 1.91
N ASP A 185 -2.49 -2.26 2.24
CA ASP A 185 -3.41 -2.76 3.26
C ASP A 185 -3.93 -4.17 2.97
N VAL A 186 -4.37 -4.44 1.74
CA VAL A 186 -4.85 -5.77 1.34
C VAL A 186 -3.74 -6.80 1.46
N MET A 187 -2.53 -6.48 1.05
CA MET A 187 -1.38 -7.38 1.20
C MET A 187 -1.07 -7.67 2.67
N TRP A 188 -1.24 -6.69 3.57
CA TRP A 188 -1.08 -6.95 5.00
C TRP A 188 -2.09 -7.96 5.52
N ILE A 189 -3.35 -7.91 5.10
CA ILE A 189 -4.36 -8.89 5.51
C ILE A 189 -3.92 -10.30 5.14
N VAL A 190 -3.35 -10.46 3.94
CA VAL A 190 -2.81 -11.75 3.48
C VAL A 190 -1.62 -12.17 4.35
N VAL A 191 -0.67 -11.28 4.62
CA VAL A 191 0.48 -11.55 5.50
C VAL A 191 0.02 -11.92 6.92
N TYR A 192 -0.86 -11.13 7.52
CA TYR A 192 -1.38 -11.36 8.87
C TYR A 192 -2.08 -12.72 8.96
N THR A 193 -2.97 -13.01 8.01
CA THR A 193 -3.70 -14.29 8.00
C THR A 193 -2.76 -15.48 7.83
N THR A 194 -1.76 -15.38 6.94
CA THR A 194 -0.87 -16.50 6.64
C THR A 194 0.24 -16.73 7.67
N VAL A 195 0.72 -15.68 8.33
CA VAL A 195 1.86 -15.74 9.25
C VAL A 195 1.42 -15.82 10.71
N TYR A 196 0.36 -15.12 11.09
CA TYR A 196 -0.07 -15.03 12.50
C TYR A 196 -1.26 -15.92 12.84
N ILE A 197 -2.11 -16.27 11.86
CA ILE A 197 -3.32 -17.06 12.09
C ILE A 197 -3.17 -18.51 11.62
N LEU A 198 -2.64 -18.71 10.40
CA LEU A 198 -2.39 -20.03 9.85
C LEU A 198 -1.08 -20.61 10.37
#